data_AF-A0A2G4U4R5-F1
#
_entry.id   AF-A0A2G4U4R5-F1
#
_cell.length_a   1.000
_cell.length_b   1.000
_cell.length_c   1.000
_cell.angle_alpha   90.00
_cell.angle_beta   90.00
_cell.angle_gamma   90.00
#
_symmetry.space_group_name_H-M   'P 1'
#
loop_
_entity.id
_entity.type
_entity.pdbx_description
1 polymer ?
#
loop_
_entity_poly.entity_id
_entity_poly.type
_entity_poly.pdbx_seq_one_letter_code
_entity_poly.pdbx_strand_id
1 'polypeptide(L)'
;MSSREIAVLVNSKHGDVKRSAERLCAGGILTAPLAQFDFEHNGNQYFEYRFNKRDSLVLVARLSPEFTAAVVDRWQELEQNLIPQTLPEALRLAANLAEEKQQLENQLSIAAPKVEFVDRYVKANGSMTFRQVAKLLNAKEHEFNCFLLNQHIMYRLNGALTPRQYHSDLGRFEVKTGTNTINNHAFAQSRFTPKGVKWVGGLWAEYLAKKGAA
;
A
#
# COMPACT_ATOMS: atom_id res chain seq x y z
N MET A 1 34.06 -6.40 6.25
CA MET A 1 35.17 -7.14 5.62
C MET A 1 36.22 -6.13 5.20
N SER A 2 37.50 -6.39 5.49
CA SER A 2 38.60 -5.49 5.15
C SER A 2 39.12 -5.73 3.72
N SER A 3 39.79 -4.73 3.14
CA SER A 3 40.44 -4.89 1.83
C SER A 3 41.54 -5.96 1.85
N ARG A 4 42.16 -6.25 3.01
CA ARG A 4 43.14 -7.32 3.17
C ARG A 4 42.47 -8.70 3.18
N GLU A 5 41.36 -8.85 3.90
CA GLU A 5 40.56 -10.09 3.88
C GLU A 5 40.08 -10.41 2.46
N ILE A 6 39.58 -9.41 1.73
CA ILE A 6 39.17 -9.56 0.33
C ILE A 6 40.36 -9.99 -0.54
N ALA A 7 41.53 -9.38 -0.35
CA ALA A 7 42.74 -9.73 -1.09
C ALA A 7 43.13 -11.20 -0.91
N VAL A 8 43.05 -11.71 0.32
CA VAL A 8 43.26 -13.14 0.61
C VAL A 8 42.19 -14.00 -0.07
N LEU A 9 40.92 -13.60 0.03
CA LEU A 9 39.79 -14.37 -0.50
C LEU A 9 39.82 -14.50 -2.03
N VAL A 10 40.17 -13.43 -2.74
CA VAL A 10 40.26 -13.43 -4.22
C VAL A 10 41.66 -13.77 -4.74
N ASN A 11 42.58 -14.17 -3.85
CA ASN A 11 43.98 -14.46 -4.16
C ASN A 11 44.66 -13.34 -4.99
N SER A 12 44.44 -12.09 -4.60
CA SER A 12 44.92 -10.89 -5.29
C SER A 12 45.79 -10.04 -4.37
N LYS A 13 46.60 -9.15 -4.96
CA LYS A 13 47.43 -8.23 -4.17
C LYS A 13 46.55 -7.16 -3.52
N HIS A 14 46.82 -6.83 -2.27
CA HIS A 14 46.08 -5.79 -1.52
C HIS A 14 46.02 -4.45 -2.27
N GLY A 15 47.11 -4.06 -2.96
CA GLY A 15 47.13 -2.83 -3.76
C GLY A 15 46.14 -2.83 -4.92
N ASP A 16 45.89 -3.98 -5.56
CA ASP A 16 44.94 -4.08 -6.67
C ASP A 16 43.48 -4.03 -6.16
N VAL A 17 43.24 -4.57 -4.96
CA VAL A 17 41.95 -4.42 -4.26
C VAL A 17 41.69 -2.95 -3.90
N LYS A 18 42.68 -2.24 -3.36
CA LYS A 18 42.54 -0.80 -3.04
C LYS A 18 42.25 0.03 -4.29
N ARG A 19 43.00 -0.19 -5.37
CA ARG A 19 42.80 0.51 -6.65
C ARG A 19 41.42 0.23 -7.23
N SER A 20 40.91 -0.99 -7.07
CA SER A 20 39.56 -1.37 -7.53
C SER A 20 38.47 -0.70 -6.69
N ALA A 21 38.66 -0.64 -5.36
CA ALA A 21 37.76 0.06 -4.46
C ALA A 21 37.67 1.56 -4.78
N GLU A 22 38.81 2.22 -5.04
CA GLU A 22 38.88 3.62 -5.45
C GLU A 22 38.13 3.89 -6.76
N ARG A 23 38.32 3.03 -7.77
CA ARG A 23 37.58 3.12 -9.04
C ARG A 23 36.08 2.95 -8.86
N LEU A 24 35.65 1.96 -8.07
CA LEU A 24 34.23 1.72 -7.81
C LEU A 24 33.59 2.86 -6.99
N CYS A 25 34.34 3.45 -6.05
CA CYS A 25 33.91 4.62 -5.31
C CYS A 25 33.78 5.85 -6.22
N ALA A 26 34.76 6.09 -7.10
CA ALA A 26 34.72 7.20 -8.06
C ALA A 26 33.58 7.05 -9.07
N GLY A 27 33.23 5.81 -9.45
CA GLY A 27 32.08 5.49 -10.28
C GLY A 27 30.72 5.54 -9.56
N GLY A 28 30.68 5.85 -8.26
CA GLY A 28 29.44 5.89 -7.48
C GLY A 28 28.76 4.53 -7.29
N ILE A 29 29.50 3.43 -7.46
CA ILE A 29 28.95 2.07 -7.36
C ILE A 29 28.92 1.60 -5.90
N LEU A 30 29.91 2.03 -5.10
CA LEU A 30 29.95 1.75 -3.66
C LEU A 30 28.94 2.61 -2.92
N THR A 31 28.34 2.04 -1.88
CA THR A 31 27.30 2.70 -1.09
C THR A 31 27.89 3.65 -0.05
N ALA A 32 29.05 3.29 0.49
CA ALA A 32 29.74 4.06 1.52
C ALA A 32 31.02 4.70 0.96
N PRO A 33 31.39 5.90 1.45
CA PRO A 33 32.68 6.50 1.12
C PRO A 33 33.83 5.63 1.66
N LEU A 34 34.96 5.63 0.98
CA LEU A 34 36.14 4.89 1.39
C LEU A 34 36.75 5.49 2.66
N ALA A 35 36.58 4.81 3.79
CA ALA A 35 37.25 5.14 5.03
C ALA A 35 38.55 4.33 5.19
N GLN A 36 39.66 5.03 5.40
CA GLN A 36 40.96 4.43 5.72
C GLN A 36 41.04 4.11 7.21
N PHE A 37 41.59 2.95 7.53
CA PHE A 37 41.84 2.51 8.90
C PHE A 37 43.30 2.10 9.06
N ASP A 38 43.89 2.45 10.19
CA ASP A 38 45.25 2.08 10.54
C ASP A 38 45.34 0.58 10.81
N PHE A 39 46.42 -0.03 10.33
CA PHE A 39 46.74 -1.43 10.48
C PHE A 39 48.24 -1.59 10.74
N GLU A 40 48.60 -2.03 11.94
CA GLU A 40 49.99 -2.31 12.28
C GLU A 40 50.35 -3.77 11.97
N HIS A 41 51.48 -3.96 11.29
CA HIS A 41 52.03 -5.27 11.02
C HIS A 41 53.56 -5.24 11.09
N ASN A 42 54.14 -6.13 11.90
CA ASN A 42 55.58 -6.21 12.15
C ASN A 42 56.21 -4.84 12.51
N GLY A 43 55.52 -4.03 13.32
CA GLY A 43 56.01 -2.71 13.77
C GLY A 43 55.88 -1.59 12.73
N ASN A 44 55.36 -1.87 11.52
CA ASN A 44 55.07 -0.87 10.50
C ASN A 44 53.57 -0.55 10.43
N GLN A 45 53.24 0.72 10.20
CA GLN A 45 51.87 1.19 9.99
C GLN A 45 51.47 1.14 8.51
N TYR A 46 50.30 0.57 8.25
CA TYR A 46 49.69 0.47 6.93
C TYR A 46 48.23 0.92 6.99
N PHE A 47 47.64 1.20 5.82
CA PHE A 47 46.21 1.56 5.73
C PHE A 47 45.38 0.49 5.03
N GLU A 48 44.25 0.13 5.61
CA GLU A 48 43.21 -0.72 5.02
C GLU A 48 41.89 0.02 4.81
N TYR A 49 41.03 -0.54 3.95
CA TYR A 49 39.66 -0.07 3.76
C TYR A 49 38.70 -1.09 4.37
N ARG A 50 37.59 -0.63 4.93
CA ARG A 50 36.52 -1.50 5.45
C ARG A 50 35.24 -1.29 4.68
N PHE A 51 34.62 -2.41 4.30
CA PHE A 51 33.41 -2.40 3.47
C PHE A 51 32.24 -3.02 4.22
N ASN A 52 31.04 -2.49 3.95
CA ASN A 52 29.79 -3.14 4.29
C ASN A 52 29.60 -4.42 3.44
N LYS A 53 28.61 -5.25 3.80
CA LYS A 53 28.38 -6.54 3.15
C LYS A 53 28.19 -6.42 1.63
N ARG A 54 27.41 -5.42 1.17
CA ARG A 54 27.15 -5.21 -0.26
C ARG A 54 28.41 -4.84 -1.01
N ASP A 55 29.11 -3.82 -0.54
CA ASP A 55 30.29 -3.26 -1.18
C ASP A 55 31.44 -4.29 -1.20
N SER A 56 31.56 -5.14 -0.17
CA SER A 56 32.49 -6.28 -0.19
C SER A 56 32.14 -7.31 -1.26
N LEU A 57 30.86 -7.62 -1.47
CA LEU A 57 30.42 -8.56 -2.51
C LEU A 57 30.66 -8.00 -3.91
N VAL A 58 30.41 -6.70 -4.12
CA VAL A 58 30.68 -6.02 -5.39
C VAL A 58 32.18 -6.05 -5.72
N LEU A 59 33.04 -5.83 -4.73
CA LEU A 59 34.49 -5.94 -4.89
C LEU A 59 34.93 -7.36 -5.24
N VAL A 60 34.41 -8.36 -4.52
CA VAL A 60 34.72 -9.78 -4.80
C VAL A 60 34.25 -10.17 -6.19
N ALA A 61 33.04 -9.77 -6.60
CA ALA A 61 32.55 -10.03 -7.95
C ALA A 61 33.46 -9.40 -9.02
N ARG A 62 33.87 -8.14 -8.84
CA ARG A 62 34.74 -7.49 -9.82
C ARG A 62 36.12 -8.16 -9.93
N LEU A 63 36.65 -8.68 -8.82
CA LEU A 63 38.01 -9.23 -8.73
C LEU A 63 38.10 -10.72 -9.01
N SER A 64 37.01 -11.47 -8.82
CA SER A 64 36.93 -12.90 -9.08
C SER A 64 35.97 -13.16 -10.26
N PRO A 65 36.51 -13.39 -11.47
CA PRO A 65 35.71 -13.80 -12.62
C PRO A 65 34.95 -15.10 -12.36
N GLU A 66 35.54 -16.05 -11.62
CA GLU A 66 34.91 -17.32 -11.25
C GLU A 66 33.67 -17.11 -10.39
N PHE A 67 33.75 -16.24 -9.37
CA PHE A 67 32.59 -15.88 -8.57
C PHE A 67 31.50 -15.22 -9.40
N THR A 68 31.88 -14.32 -10.32
CA THR A 68 30.92 -13.66 -11.21
C THR A 68 30.26 -14.65 -12.16
N ALA A 69 31.02 -15.59 -12.73
CA ALA A 69 30.47 -16.65 -13.57
C ALA A 69 29.45 -17.49 -12.80
N ALA A 70 29.80 -17.95 -11.59
CA ALA A 70 28.87 -18.71 -10.75
C ALA A 70 27.58 -17.95 -10.41
N VAL A 71 27.66 -16.63 -10.17
CA VAL A 71 26.48 -15.78 -9.94
C VAL A 71 25.64 -15.66 -11.21
N VAL A 72 26.28 -15.47 -12.37
CA VAL A 72 25.58 -15.39 -13.68
C VAL A 72 24.91 -16.71 -14.02
N ASP A 73 25.61 -17.84 -13.90
CA ASP A 73 25.08 -19.18 -14.17
C ASP A 73 23.87 -19.46 -13.27
N ARG A 74 23.98 -19.17 -11.97
CA ARG A 74 22.88 -19.33 -11.03
C ARG A 74 21.68 -18.46 -11.37
N TRP A 75 21.93 -17.24 -11.87
CA TRP A 75 20.84 -16.34 -12.27
C TRP A 75 20.14 -16.85 -13.53
N GLN A 76 20.89 -17.35 -14.52
CA GLN A 76 20.35 -17.98 -15.72
C GLN A 76 19.54 -19.25 -15.39
N GLU A 77 20.00 -20.09 -14.46
CA GLU A 77 19.23 -21.24 -13.97
C GLU A 77 17.88 -20.82 -13.37
N LEU A 78 17.86 -19.75 -12.58
CA LEU A 78 16.61 -19.26 -11.97
C LEU A 78 15.65 -18.67 -13.01
N GLU A 79 16.17 -17.98 -14.04
CA GLU A 79 15.35 -17.50 -15.15
C GLU A 79 14.78 -18.65 -16.00
N GLN A 80 15.56 -19.70 -16.25
CA GLN A 80 15.12 -20.89 -16.98
C GLN A 80 14.01 -21.67 -16.25
N ASN A 81 13.97 -21.59 -14.92
CA ASN A 81 12.93 -22.24 -14.10
C ASN A 81 11.66 -21.38 -13.96
N LEU A 82 11.70 -20.10 -14.31
CA LEU A 82 10.55 -19.20 -14.21
C LEU A 82 9.64 -19.22 -15.45
N ILE A 83 10.13 -19.77 -16.56
CA ILE A 83 9.40 -19.82 -17.83
C ILE A 83 9.14 -21.30 -18.15
N PRO A 84 7.87 -21.73 -18.27
CA PRO A 84 7.56 -23.11 -18.67
C PRO A 84 8.17 -23.37 -20.04
N GLN A 85 9.16 -24.25 -20.10
CA GLN A 85 9.93 -24.54 -21.32
C GLN A 85 9.13 -25.39 -22.33
N THR A 86 8.04 -26.00 -21.87
CA THR A 86 7.20 -26.88 -22.68
C THR A 86 5.82 -26.28 -22.92
N LEU A 87 5.35 -26.38 -24.17
CA LEU A 87 4.03 -25.90 -24.59
C LEU A 87 2.86 -26.44 -23.73
N PRO A 88 2.85 -27.72 -23.28
CA PRO A 88 1.81 -28.22 -22.39
C PRO A 88 1.81 -27.56 -21.00
N GLU A 89 2.97 -27.26 -20.44
CA GLU A 89 3.10 -26.63 -19.12
C GLU A 89 2.68 -25.16 -19.17
N ALA A 90 3.04 -24.45 -20.24
CA ALA A 90 2.58 -23.08 -20.49
C ALA A 90 1.06 -23.01 -20.64
N LEU A 91 0.44 -23.97 -21.34
CA LEU A 91 -1.01 -24.04 -21.49
C LEU A 91 -1.72 -24.34 -20.15
N ARG A 92 -1.15 -25.19 -19.29
CA ARG A 92 -1.71 -25.45 -17.96
C ARG A 92 -1.64 -24.21 -17.07
N LEU A 93 -0.52 -23.49 -17.07
CA LEU A 93 -0.39 -22.24 -16.33
C LEU A 93 -1.36 -21.17 -16.84
N ALA A 94 -1.50 -21.04 -18.16
CA ALA A 94 -2.47 -20.14 -18.77
C ALA A 94 -3.92 -20.50 -18.41
N ALA A 95 -4.25 -21.79 -18.35
CA ALA A 95 -5.57 -22.26 -17.92
C ALA A 95 -5.86 -21.89 -16.45
N ASN A 96 -4.92 -22.14 -15.54
CA ASN A 96 -5.06 -21.77 -14.13
C ASN A 96 -5.26 -20.26 -13.96
N LEU A 97 -4.47 -19.44 -14.67
CA LEU A 97 -4.62 -17.98 -14.63
C LEU A 97 -5.96 -17.52 -15.21
N ALA A 98 -6.47 -18.18 -16.25
CA ALA A 98 -7.78 -17.88 -16.81
C ALA A 98 -8.91 -18.22 -15.83
N GLU A 99 -8.81 -19.35 -15.14
CA GLU A 99 -9.76 -19.75 -14.09
C GLU A 99 -9.75 -18.77 -12.91
N GLU A 100 -8.58 -18.37 -12.41
CA GLU A 100 -8.45 -17.36 -11.35
C GLU A 100 -9.05 -16.02 -11.78
N LYS A 101 -8.75 -15.58 -13.00
CA LYS A 101 -9.33 -14.35 -13.55
C LYS A 101 -10.84 -14.43 -13.63
N GLN A 102 -11.39 -15.56 -14.09
CA GLN A 102 -12.84 -15.75 -14.19
C GLN A 102 -13.50 -15.79 -12.80
N GLN A 103 -12.86 -16.39 -11.80
CA GLN A 103 -13.35 -16.37 -10.41
C GLN A 103 -13.37 -14.94 -9.85
N LEU A 104 -12.31 -14.17 -10.07
CA LEU A 104 -12.23 -12.76 -9.66
C LEU A 104 -13.28 -11.90 -10.38
N GLU A 105 -13.46 -12.08 -11.69
CA GLU A 105 -14.49 -11.38 -12.48
C GLU A 105 -15.91 -11.74 -12.01
N ASN A 106 -16.14 -13.01 -11.63
CA ASN A 106 -17.41 -13.44 -11.05
C ASN A 106 -17.66 -12.82 -9.67
N GLN A 107 -16.63 -12.70 -8.83
CA GLN A 107 -16.75 -12.00 -7.54
C GLN A 107 -17.02 -10.49 -7.75
N LEU A 108 -16.38 -9.87 -8.74
CA LEU A 108 -16.63 -8.48 -9.11
C LEU A 108 -18.02 -8.27 -9.72
N SER A 109 -18.54 -9.21 -10.50
CA SER A 109 -19.87 -9.10 -11.11
C SER A 109 -20.98 -9.25 -10.07
N ILE A 110 -20.77 -10.01 -8.99
CA ILE A 110 -21.68 -10.04 -7.83
C ILE A 110 -21.61 -8.71 -7.04
N ALA A 111 -20.45 -8.05 -7.01
CA ALA A 111 -20.27 -6.75 -6.35
C ALA A 111 -20.77 -5.55 -7.18
N ALA A 112 -20.71 -5.64 -8.51
CA ALA A 112 -21.07 -4.57 -9.46
C ALA A 112 -22.52 -4.03 -9.31
N PRO A 113 -23.59 -4.85 -9.20
CA PRO A 113 -24.95 -4.32 -9.10
C PRO A 113 -25.20 -3.59 -7.77
N LYS A 114 -24.40 -3.85 -6.73
CA LYS A 114 -24.51 -3.17 -5.43
C LYS A 114 -23.91 -1.75 -5.47
N VAL A 115 -22.94 -1.50 -6.35
CA VAL A 115 -22.31 -0.19 -6.52
C VAL A 115 -23.07 0.68 -7.54
N GLU A 116 -23.54 0.09 -8.65
CA GLU A 116 -24.30 0.82 -9.67
C GLU A 116 -25.70 1.26 -9.23
N PHE A 117 -26.41 0.46 -8.42
CA PHE A 117 -27.72 0.85 -7.89
C PHE A 117 -27.61 2.06 -6.96
N VAL A 118 -26.59 2.08 -6.11
CA VAL A 118 -26.32 3.22 -5.22
C VAL A 118 -25.95 4.45 -6.06
N ASP A 119 -25.05 4.33 -7.06
CA ASP A 119 -24.62 5.47 -7.87
C ASP A 119 -25.73 6.03 -8.78
N ARG A 120 -26.64 5.21 -9.34
CA ARG A 120 -27.80 5.71 -10.11
C ARG A 120 -28.87 6.34 -9.23
N TYR A 121 -29.15 5.78 -8.05
CA TYR A 121 -30.16 6.33 -7.14
C TYR A 121 -29.70 7.63 -6.48
N VAL A 122 -28.39 7.73 -6.22
CA VAL A 122 -27.72 8.91 -5.66
C VAL A 122 -27.59 10.06 -6.67
N LYS A 123 -27.48 9.78 -7.98
CA LYS A 123 -27.49 10.82 -9.03
C LYS A 123 -28.86 11.47 -9.26
N ALA A 124 -29.95 10.77 -8.97
CA ALA A 124 -31.30 11.21 -9.30
C ALA A 124 -31.93 12.16 -8.25
N ASN A 125 -31.49 12.10 -7.00
CA ASN A 125 -31.99 12.95 -5.92
C ASN A 125 -30.85 13.76 -5.31
N GLY A 126 -31.00 15.09 -5.26
CA GLY A 126 -30.16 15.94 -4.41
C GLY A 126 -30.17 15.47 -2.95
N SER A 127 -29.34 16.09 -2.10
CA SER A 127 -29.08 15.68 -0.71
C SER A 127 -30.27 15.05 0.05
N MET A 128 -30.03 13.94 0.75
CA MET A 128 -31.07 13.12 1.38
C MET A 128 -31.22 13.40 2.87
N THR A 129 -32.43 13.26 3.41
CA THR A 129 -32.66 13.29 4.87
C THR A 129 -32.24 11.99 5.54
N PHE A 130 -31.97 12.04 6.85
CA PHE A 130 -31.64 10.87 7.67
C PHE A 130 -32.60 9.69 7.46
N ARG A 131 -33.92 9.93 7.51
CA ARG A 131 -34.95 8.90 7.35
C ARG A 131 -34.93 8.25 5.97
N GLN A 132 -34.67 9.03 4.92
CA GLN A 132 -34.56 8.51 3.56
C GLN A 132 -33.33 7.59 3.41
N VAL A 133 -32.20 7.96 4.01
CA VAL A 133 -30.98 7.14 4.01
C VAL A 133 -31.18 5.85 4.82
N ALA A 134 -31.82 5.93 5.99
CA ALA A 134 -32.13 4.75 6.80
C ALA A 134 -33.02 3.74 6.04
N LYS A 135 -34.05 4.24 5.35
CA LYS A 135 -34.93 3.40 4.51
C LYS A 135 -34.19 2.79 3.32
N LEU A 136 -33.30 3.56 2.66
CA LEU A 136 -32.49 3.09 1.54
C LEU A 136 -31.57 1.94 1.96
N LEU A 137 -30.92 2.07 3.12
CA LEU A 137 -30.01 1.05 3.66
C LEU A 137 -30.74 -0.12 4.35
N ASN A 138 -32.09 -0.13 4.33
CA ASN A 138 -32.94 -1.06 5.07
C ASN A 138 -32.53 -1.20 6.56
N ALA A 139 -32.09 -0.10 7.16
CA ALA A 139 -31.59 -0.05 8.53
C ALA A 139 -32.68 0.42 9.50
N LYS A 140 -32.72 -0.16 10.71
CA LYS A 140 -33.58 0.35 11.79
C LYS A 140 -33.08 1.75 12.19
N GLU A 141 -33.98 2.76 12.19
CA GLU A 141 -33.60 4.17 12.45
C GLU A 141 -32.82 4.34 13.77
N HIS A 142 -33.22 3.63 14.82
CA HIS A 142 -32.54 3.69 16.12
C HIS A 142 -31.11 3.13 16.05
N GLU A 143 -30.92 1.99 15.38
CA GLU A 143 -29.61 1.35 15.26
C GLU A 143 -28.64 2.18 14.42
N PHE A 144 -29.16 2.75 13.32
CA PHE A 144 -28.41 3.65 12.46
C PHE A 144 -28.01 4.95 13.19
N ASN A 145 -28.89 5.48 14.04
CA ASN A 145 -28.59 6.64 14.89
C ASN A 145 -27.46 6.33 15.89
N CYS A 146 -27.56 5.20 16.60
CA CYS A 146 -26.51 4.76 17.52
C CYS A 146 -25.17 4.55 16.81
N PHE A 147 -25.18 3.96 15.61
CA PHE A 147 -23.97 3.77 14.80
C PHE A 147 -23.28 5.09 14.44
N LEU A 148 -24.03 6.09 13.96
CA LEU A 148 -23.46 7.40 13.62
C LEU A 148 -22.86 8.13 14.82
N LEU A 149 -23.44 7.95 16.01
CA LEU A 149 -22.94 8.53 17.25
C LEU A 149 -21.69 7.79 17.76
N ASN A 150 -21.70 6.45 17.73
CA ASN A 150 -20.58 5.61 18.18
C ASN A 150 -19.34 5.77 17.30
N GLN A 151 -19.52 5.88 15.98
CA GLN A 151 -18.43 6.14 15.03
C GLN A 151 -17.98 7.62 15.02
N HIS A 152 -18.53 8.45 15.91
CA HIS A 152 -18.27 9.88 16.00
C HIS A 152 -18.50 10.64 14.68
N ILE A 153 -19.40 10.18 13.82
CA ILE A 153 -19.71 10.82 12.53
C ILE A 153 -20.61 12.03 12.74
N MET A 154 -21.60 11.87 13.63
CA MET A 154 -22.52 12.92 14.06
C MET A 154 -22.50 13.06 15.58
N TYR A 155 -23.03 14.18 16.06
CA TYR A 155 -23.28 14.42 17.48
C TYR A 155 -24.67 15.05 17.66
N ARG A 156 -25.16 15.08 18.90
CA ARG A 156 -26.44 15.70 19.23
C ARG A 156 -26.22 17.16 19.60
N LEU A 157 -26.90 18.06 18.90
CA LEU A 157 -26.97 19.48 19.21
C LEU A 157 -28.44 19.87 19.28
N ASN A 158 -28.92 20.34 20.45
CA ASN A 158 -30.32 20.73 20.68
C ASN A 158 -31.35 19.66 20.26
N GLY A 159 -31.04 18.38 20.49
CA GLY A 159 -31.89 17.25 20.11
C GLY A 159 -31.84 16.87 18.62
N ALA A 160 -31.17 17.66 17.77
CA ALA A 160 -30.94 17.36 16.36
C ALA A 160 -29.59 16.66 16.14
N LEU A 161 -29.53 15.82 15.10
CA LEU A 161 -28.29 15.18 14.63
C LEU A 161 -27.51 16.15 13.74
N THR A 162 -26.32 16.53 14.19
CA THR A 162 -25.44 17.46 13.50
C THR A 162 -24.14 16.76 13.08
N PRO A 163 -23.70 16.88 11.82
CA PRO A 163 -22.43 16.32 11.37
C PRO A 163 -21.26 17.05 12.02
N ARG A 164 -20.18 16.33 12.30
CA ARG A 164 -18.92 16.97 12.70
C ARG A 164 -18.33 17.76 11.54
N GLN A 165 -17.69 18.88 11.85
CA GLN A 165 -17.10 19.80 10.86
C GLN A 165 -16.23 19.08 9.83
N TYR A 166 -15.36 18.17 10.28
CA TYR A 166 -14.50 17.36 9.42
C TYR A 166 -15.25 16.63 8.29
N HIS A 167 -16.45 16.11 8.56
CA HIS A 167 -17.24 15.40 7.54
C HIS A 167 -18.04 16.35 6.64
N SER A 168 -18.38 17.55 7.12
CA SER A 168 -18.92 18.62 6.30
C SER A 168 -17.88 19.18 5.33
N ASP A 169 -16.64 19.39 5.79
CA ASP A 169 -15.52 19.87 4.96
C ASP A 169 -15.17 18.88 3.83
N LEU A 170 -15.32 17.58 4.10
CA LEU A 170 -15.15 16.52 3.10
C LEU A 170 -16.31 16.41 2.09
N GLY A 171 -17.35 17.25 2.24
CA GLY A 171 -18.53 17.30 1.38
C GLY A 171 -19.45 16.09 1.52
N ARG A 172 -19.42 15.38 2.66
CA ARG A 172 -20.28 14.21 2.93
C ARG A 172 -21.66 14.61 3.45
N PHE A 173 -21.74 15.76 4.10
CA PHE A 173 -22.96 16.31 4.65
C PHE A 173 -23.13 17.76 4.24
N GLU A 174 -24.38 18.19 4.10
CA GLU A 174 -24.75 19.59 3.98
C GLU A 174 -25.79 19.92 5.04
N VAL A 175 -25.68 21.09 5.68
CA VAL A 175 -26.67 21.56 6.65
C VAL A 175 -27.51 22.62 5.95
N LYS A 176 -28.79 22.35 5.73
CA LYS A 176 -29.73 23.34 5.20
C LYS A 176 -30.42 24.04 6.36
N THR A 177 -30.24 25.35 6.44
CA THR A 177 -30.97 26.21 7.37
C THR A 177 -32.11 26.91 6.64
N GLY A 178 -33.30 26.88 7.22
CA GLY A 178 -34.47 27.56 6.68
C GLY A 178 -35.36 28.10 7.79
N THR A 179 -36.20 29.07 7.46
CA THR A 179 -37.25 29.59 8.34
C THR A 179 -38.59 29.06 7.86
N ASN A 180 -39.37 28.45 8.75
CA ASN A 180 -40.71 28.01 8.40
C ASN A 180 -41.63 29.23 8.25
N THR A 181 -42.17 29.46 7.06
CA THR A 181 -43.02 30.63 6.73
C THR A 181 -44.30 30.70 7.58
N ILE A 182 -44.71 29.60 8.22
CA ILE A 182 -45.96 29.52 8.99
C ILE A 182 -45.74 29.84 10.49
N ASN A 183 -44.63 29.39 11.09
CA ASN A 183 -44.37 29.56 12.53
C ASN A 183 -43.11 30.38 12.85
N ASN A 184 -42.43 30.93 11.84
CA ASN A 184 -41.19 31.73 11.95
C ASN A 184 -40.03 31.07 12.73
N HIS A 185 -40.10 29.75 12.99
CA HIS A 185 -39.02 29.00 13.60
C HIS A 185 -37.93 28.70 12.58
N ALA A 186 -36.69 29.05 12.92
CA ALA A 186 -35.50 28.65 12.18
C ALA A 186 -35.21 27.16 12.47
N PHE A 187 -35.06 26.37 11.42
CA PHE A 187 -34.65 24.98 11.51
C PHE A 187 -33.31 24.78 10.79
N ALA A 188 -32.44 23.97 11.40
CA ALA A 188 -31.22 23.49 10.77
C ALA A 188 -31.35 21.98 10.58
N GLN A 189 -31.38 21.51 9.33
CA GLN A 189 -31.49 20.10 9.01
C GLN A 189 -30.25 19.61 8.27
N SER A 190 -29.59 18.62 8.86
CA SER A 190 -28.47 17.90 8.26
C SER A 190 -28.97 16.95 7.15
N ARG A 191 -28.36 17.03 5.98
CA ARG A 191 -28.66 16.19 4.82
C ARG A 191 -27.38 15.48 4.34
N PHE A 192 -27.56 14.26 3.85
CA PHE A 192 -26.49 13.42 3.33
C PHE A 192 -26.30 13.74 1.85
N THR A 193 -25.09 14.10 1.44
CA THR A 193 -24.79 14.27 0.02
C THR A 193 -24.69 12.90 -0.65
N PRO A 194 -24.76 12.83 -1.98
CA PRO A 194 -24.38 11.66 -2.76
C PRO A 194 -23.15 10.90 -2.27
N LYS A 195 -22.07 11.66 -2.05
CA LYS A 195 -20.79 11.16 -1.54
C LYS A 195 -20.91 10.63 -0.11
N GLY A 196 -21.69 11.32 0.74
CA GLY A 196 -21.95 10.90 2.10
C GLY A 196 -22.75 9.60 2.19
N VAL A 197 -23.78 9.41 1.35
CA VAL A 197 -24.59 8.19 1.33
C VAL A 197 -23.74 6.98 0.93
N LYS A 198 -22.92 7.10 -0.13
CA LYS A 198 -22.00 6.03 -0.56
C LYS A 198 -21.02 5.64 0.54
N TRP A 199 -20.44 6.64 1.21
CA TRP A 199 -19.48 6.44 2.28
C TRP A 199 -20.11 5.78 3.52
N VAL A 200 -21.25 6.29 3.99
CA VAL A 200 -21.95 5.74 5.16
C VAL A 200 -22.51 4.34 4.85
N GLY A 201 -22.97 4.08 3.63
CA GLY A 201 -23.43 2.76 3.21
C GLY A 201 -22.34 1.68 3.27
N GLY A 202 -21.10 2.01 2.86
CA GLY A 202 -19.96 1.10 2.98
C GLY A 202 -19.62 0.78 4.44
N LEU A 203 -19.51 1.81 5.28
CA LEU A 203 -19.24 1.61 6.71
C LEU A 203 -20.35 0.85 7.44
N TRP A 204 -21.61 1.07 7.03
CA TRP A 204 -22.75 0.35 7.57
C TRP A 204 -22.71 -1.13 7.18
N ALA A 205 -22.33 -1.46 5.95
CA ALA A 205 -22.17 -2.85 5.51
C ALA A 205 -21.05 -3.56 6.27
N GLU A 206 -19.91 -2.91 6.49
CA GLU A 206 -18.82 -3.45 7.32
C GLU A 206 -19.26 -3.66 8.79
N TYR A 207 -20.04 -2.72 9.34
CA TYR A 207 -20.59 -2.85 10.68
C TYR A 207 -21.53 -4.05 10.82
N LEU A 208 -22.41 -4.26 9.84
CA LEU A 208 -23.28 -5.45 9.79
C LEU A 208 -22.49 -6.75 9.63
N ALA A 209 -21.45 -6.76 8.81
CA ALA A 209 -20.57 -7.93 8.64
C ALA A 209 -19.86 -8.29 9.95
N LYS A 210 -19.34 -7.30 10.68
CA LYS A 210 -18.71 -7.52 12.00
C LYS A 210 -19.71 -7.97 13.07
N LYS A 211 -20.95 -7.44 13.04
CA LYS A 211 -22.02 -7.80 13.97
C LYS A 211 -22.59 -9.19 13.70
N GLY A 212 -22.64 -9.64 12.45
CA GLY A 212 -23.10 -10.98 12.09
C GLY A 212 -22.03 -12.07 12.24
N ALA A 213 -20.76 -11.68 12.38
CA ALA A 213 -19.64 -12.58 12.66
C ALA A 213 -19.36 -12.78 14.17
N ALA A 214 -20.13 -12.12 15.03
CA ALA A 214 -20.11 -12.22 16.49
C ALA A 214 -21.37 -12.93 17.00
#